data_AF-A0A5S9IQ40-F1
#
_entry.id   AF-A0A5S9IQ40-F1
#
_cell.length_a   1.000
_cell.length_b   1.000
_cell.length_c   1.000
_cell.angle_alpha   90.00
_cell.angle_beta   90.00
_cell.angle_gamma   90.00
#
_symmetry.space_group_name_H-M   'P 1'
#
loop_
_entity.id
_entity.type
_entity.pdbx_description
1 polymer ?
#
loop_
_entity_poly.entity_id
_entity_poly.type
_entity_poly.pdbx_seq_one_letter_code
_entity_poly.pdbx_strand_id
1 'polypeptide(L)'
;MQLQNETITKVHNNTTYKNCTFDIDYEMEILHNIHFDNCRFTNNTFIAEEVSSCVFTNCRFEKFHIKRITSTKFENTKIDTLVIYMMHSEEFVKVHFNRNDNSVLLKIRGCYESEHNRQNLSKALGFIQKQKSILCDMQFLKRISVSCFWDLQQFITNRQNCDIRFYNVPPFAENLFTACRLSHKIDHALNNASKKSHRKSTPTELNSKTKNAAQFTYAHRNYCVRATMSPLQKKLS
;
A
#
# COMPACT_ATOMS: atom_id res chain seq x y z
N MET A 1 29.93 8.17 9.59
CA MET A 1 30.81 6.99 9.36
C MET A 1 30.59 6.48 7.93
N GLN A 2 31.54 5.78 7.30
CA GLN A 2 31.32 5.08 6.02
C GLN A 2 31.79 3.63 6.14
N LEU A 3 30.99 2.69 5.65
CA LEU A 3 31.28 1.25 5.56
C LEU A 3 31.02 0.79 4.12
N GLN A 4 31.82 -0.14 3.60
CA GLN A 4 31.78 -0.49 2.17
C GLN A 4 32.21 -1.93 1.87
N ASN A 5 31.46 -2.60 0.97
CA ASN A 5 31.70 -3.99 0.52
C ASN A 5 31.66 -5.04 1.66
N GLU A 6 31.01 -4.72 2.78
CA GLU A 6 30.95 -5.57 3.99
C GLU A 6 29.59 -6.27 4.14
N THR A 7 29.57 -7.39 4.88
CA THR A 7 28.35 -7.96 5.43
C THR A 7 28.04 -7.32 6.77
N ILE A 8 26.90 -6.65 6.87
CA ILE A 8 26.49 -5.85 8.02
C ILE A 8 25.38 -6.57 8.78
N THR A 9 25.66 -6.96 10.02
CA THR A 9 24.70 -7.54 10.96
C THR A 9 24.09 -6.51 11.91
N LYS A 10 24.65 -5.29 11.97
CA LYS A 10 24.14 -4.20 12.82
C LYS A 10 24.16 -2.85 12.10
N VAL A 11 23.02 -2.18 12.10
CA VAL A 11 22.88 -0.84 11.51
C VAL A 11 23.26 0.24 12.51
N HIS A 12 23.98 1.25 12.05
CA HIS A 12 24.41 2.42 12.80
C HIS A 12 23.86 3.70 12.17
N ASN A 13 23.27 4.57 12.99
CA ASN A 13 22.81 5.89 12.55
C ASN A 13 24.00 6.78 12.13
N ASN A 14 23.74 7.84 11.35
CA ASN A 14 24.78 8.76 10.84
C ASN A 14 25.88 8.06 10.01
N THR A 15 25.49 7.06 9.23
CA THR A 15 26.41 6.17 8.48
C THR A 15 26.03 6.07 7.00
N THR A 16 27.04 6.05 6.14
CA THR A 16 26.90 5.75 4.71
C THR A 16 27.38 4.32 4.45
N TYR A 17 26.53 3.52 3.85
CA TYR A 17 26.80 2.14 3.47
C TYR A 17 26.86 2.03 1.95
N LYS A 18 27.94 1.47 1.40
CA LYS A 18 28.14 1.32 -0.04
C LYS A 18 28.40 -0.13 -0.42
N ASN A 19 27.61 -0.67 -1.35
CA ASN A 19 27.71 -2.08 -1.79
C ASN A 19 27.64 -3.11 -0.64
N CYS A 20 27.08 -2.74 0.51
CA CYS A 20 26.99 -3.62 1.67
C CYS A 20 25.89 -4.67 1.48
N THR A 21 26.09 -5.84 2.08
CA THR A 21 25.05 -6.87 2.23
C THR A 21 24.57 -6.86 3.68
N PHE A 22 23.28 -6.64 3.90
CA PHE A 22 22.69 -6.59 5.23
C PHE A 22 22.02 -7.91 5.57
N ASP A 23 22.49 -8.53 6.65
CA ASP A 23 21.95 -9.74 7.23
C ASP A 23 21.39 -9.43 8.62
N ILE A 24 20.15 -8.92 8.62
CA ILE A 24 19.45 -8.37 9.79
C ILE A 24 18.19 -9.19 10.01
N ASP A 25 18.13 -9.94 11.10
CA ASP A 25 16.99 -10.78 11.50
C ASP A 25 16.06 -10.11 12.53
N TYR A 26 16.41 -8.90 12.99
CA TYR A 26 15.68 -8.15 14.02
C TYR A 26 14.92 -6.92 13.49
N GLU A 27 13.91 -6.46 14.24
CA GLU A 27 13.19 -5.20 13.99
C GLU A 27 14.05 -4.01 14.44
N MET A 28 14.35 -3.08 13.52
CA MET A 28 15.15 -1.90 13.83
C MET A 28 14.28 -0.81 14.47
N GLU A 29 14.59 -0.37 15.69
CA GLU A 29 13.85 0.71 16.35
C GLU A 29 13.89 2.01 15.53
N ILE A 30 15.03 2.71 15.51
CA ILE A 30 15.14 4.04 14.89
C ILE A 30 16.34 4.10 13.95
N LEU A 31 16.06 4.24 12.65
CA LEU A 31 17.04 4.56 11.62
C LEU A 31 17.02 6.05 11.33
N HIS A 32 18.15 6.71 11.55
CA HIS A 32 18.29 8.16 11.40
C HIS A 32 19.56 8.55 10.65
N ASN A 33 19.40 9.39 9.63
CA ASN A 33 20.49 9.97 8.84
C ASN A 33 21.44 8.91 8.26
N ILE A 34 20.87 7.91 7.57
CA ILE A 34 21.61 6.81 6.95
C ILE A 34 21.49 6.89 5.43
N HIS A 35 22.59 6.70 4.71
CA HIS A 35 22.59 6.56 3.25
C HIS A 35 23.00 5.15 2.87
N PHE A 36 22.09 4.40 2.25
CA PHE A 36 22.35 3.10 1.64
C PHE A 36 22.51 3.28 0.12
N ASP A 37 23.66 2.92 -0.43
CA ASP A 37 23.98 3.02 -1.86
C ASP A 37 24.40 1.64 -2.41
N ASN A 38 23.68 1.16 -3.43
CA ASN A 38 23.82 -0.18 -4.03
C ASN A 38 23.79 -1.34 -3.02
N CYS A 39 23.10 -1.15 -1.90
CA CYS A 39 23.06 -2.12 -0.81
C CYS A 39 22.01 -3.23 -1.06
N ARG A 40 22.35 -4.45 -0.64
CA ARG A 40 21.47 -5.63 -0.71
C ARG A 40 21.02 -6.00 0.70
N PHE A 41 19.76 -6.38 0.84
CA PHE A 41 19.22 -6.95 2.07
C PHE A 41 18.95 -8.44 1.80
N THR A 42 19.53 -9.34 2.59
CA THR A 42 19.40 -10.81 2.41
C THR A 42 18.00 -11.28 2.78
N ASN A 43 17.48 -10.74 3.88
CA ASN A 43 16.19 -11.12 4.44
C ASN A 43 15.02 -10.51 3.66
N ASN A 44 14.02 -11.35 3.42
CA ASN A 44 12.84 -11.04 2.61
C ASN A 44 11.94 -9.94 3.20
N THR A 45 12.23 -9.47 4.42
CA THR A 45 11.49 -8.41 5.11
C THR A 45 12.46 -7.50 5.86
N PHE A 46 12.50 -6.23 5.48
CA PHE A 46 13.10 -5.15 6.25
C PHE A 46 12.02 -4.56 7.15
N ILE A 47 12.24 -4.50 8.46
CA ILE A 47 11.28 -3.97 9.44
C ILE A 47 11.97 -2.87 10.26
N ALA A 48 11.35 -1.69 10.31
CA ALA A 48 11.79 -0.61 11.18
C ALA A 48 10.61 0.09 11.88
N GLU A 49 10.76 0.55 13.11
CA GLU A 49 9.72 1.41 13.70
C GLU A 49 9.76 2.79 13.05
N GLU A 50 10.94 3.42 13.02
CA GLU A 50 11.16 4.71 12.38
C GLU A 50 12.30 4.70 11.34
N VAL A 51 12.05 5.35 10.21
CA VAL A 51 13.10 5.76 9.26
C VAL A 51 12.99 7.26 8.99
N SER A 52 14.02 7.99 9.39
CA SER A 52 14.06 9.45 9.43
C SER A 52 15.30 9.98 8.71
N SER A 53 15.12 10.90 7.77
CA SER A 53 16.21 11.53 7.00
C SER A 53 17.17 10.54 6.31
N CYS A 54 16.67 9.37 5.88
CA CYS A 54 17.50 8.36 5.22
C CYS A 54 17.41 8.45 3.70
N VAL A 55 18.42 7.91 3.00
CA VAL A 55 18.45 7.82 1.53
C VAL A 55 18.73 6.37 1.13
N PHE A 56 17.89 5.83 0.26
CA PHE A 56 18.06 4.50 -0.33
C PHE A 56 18.28 4.66 -1.84
N THR A 57 19.53 4.53 -2.28
CA THR A 57 19.95 4.63 -3.69
C THR A 57 20.22 3.23 -4.24
N ASN A 58 19.60 2.87 -5.37
CA ASN A 58 19.74 1.58 -6.07
C ASN A 58 19.52 0.31 -5.21
N CYS A 59 18.83 0.42 -4.07
CA CYS A 59 18.60 -0.70 -3.17
C CYS A 59 17.46 -1.62 -3.68
N ARG A 60 17.36 -2.84 -3.14
CA ARG A 60 16.19 -3.72 -3.35
C ARG A 60 15.66 -4.30 -2.04
N PHE A 61 14.34 -4.25 -1.89
CA PHE A 61 13.58 -4.83 -0.79
C PHE A 61 12.43 -5.68 -1.35
N GLU A 62 12.30 -6.93 -0.90
CA GLU A 62 11.08 -7.71 -1.18
C GLU A 62 9.91 -7.16 -0.36
N LYS A 63 10.09 -7.02 0.96
CA LYS A 63 9.12 -6.37 1.85
C LYS A 63 9.82 -5.28 2.67
N PHE A 64 9.19 -4.10 2.75
CA PHE A 64 9.63 -2.97 3.56
C PHE A 64 8.47 -2.60 4.51
N HIS A 65 8.66 -2.82 5.80
CA HIS A 65 7.66 -2.63 6.85
C HIS A 65 8.10 -1.48 7.76
N ILE A 66 7.21 -0.51 7.99
CA ILE A 66 7.55 0.71 8.72
C ILE A 66 6.38 1.29 9.52
N LYS A 67 6.60 1.84 10.72
CA LYS A 67 5.56 2.54 11.51
C LYS A 67 5.58 4.05 11.24
N ARG A 68 6.76 4.67 11.17
CA ARG A 68 6.95 6.10 10.91
C ARG A 68 8.04 6.34 9.87
N ILE A 69 7.72 7.10 8.82
CA ILE A 69 8.71 7.55 7.82
C ILE A 69 8.69 9.06 7.65
N THR A 70 9.86 9.69 7.69
CA THR A 70 10.03 11.15 7.60
C THR A 70 11.29 11.49 6.79
N SER A 71 11.21 12.56 5.97
CA SER A 71 12.34 13.12 5.20
C SER A 71 13.20 12.12 4.40
N THR A 72 12.64 10.95 4.06
CA THR A 72 13.39 9.80 3.53
C THR A 72 13.18 9.66 2.02
N LYS A 73 14.26 9.41 1.28
CA LYS A 73 14.28 9.32 -0.19
C LYS A 73 14.56 7.91 -0.69
N PHE A 74 13.92 7.55 -1.80
CA PHE A 74 14.11 6.29 -2.51
C PHE A 74 14.44 6.58 -3.96
N GLU A 75 15.71 6.44 -4.33
CA GLU A 75 16.27 6.82 -5.62
C GLU A 75 16.65 5.55 -6.37
N ASN A 76 15.94 5.24 -7.47
CA ASN A 76 16.05 3.96 -8.20
C ASN A 76 15.84 2.68 -7.36
N THR A 77 15.42 2.82 -6.09
CA THR A 77 15.23 1.71 -5.16
C THR A 77 13.96 0.93 -5.49
N LYS A 78 14.08 -0.39 -5.47
CA LYS A 78 13.05 -1.36 -5.85
C LYS A 78 12.42 -1.98 -4.61
N ILE A 79 11.19 -1.58 -4.29
CA ILE A 79 10.36 -2.22 -3.26
C ILE A 79 9.30 -3.08 -3.95
N ASP A 80 9.17 -4.36 -3.57
CA ASP A 80 8.16 -5.27 -4.13
C ASP A 80 6.85 -5.19 -3.31
N THR A 81 6.95 -5.04 -1.98
CA THR A 81 5.84 -4.75 -1.05
C THR A 81 6.25 -3.71 -0.01
N LEU A 82 5.46 -2.64 0.15
CA LEU A 82 5.58 -1.66 1.23
C LEU A 82 4.41 -1.85 2.20
N VAL A 83 4.65 -1.81 3.51
CA VAL A 83 3.63 -1.74 4.57
C VAL A 83 3.97 -0.56 5.46
N ILE A 84 3.08 0.44 5.51
CA ILE A 84 3.14 1.52 6.49
C ILE A 84 2.06 1.25 7.54
N TYR A 85 2.48 0.84 8.73
CA TYR A 85 1.62 0.66 9.90
C TYR A 85 1.22 2.02 10.49
N MET A 86 0.18 2.00 11.31
CA MET A 86 -0.29 3.16 12.07
C MET A 86 -0.15 2.89 13.57
N MET A 87 -0.66 3.78 14.43
CA MET A 87 -0.45 3.68 15.89
C MET A 87 -1.00 2.38 16.51
N HIS A 88 -1.90 1.68 15.81
CA HIS A 88 -2.41 0.36 16.18
C HIS A 88 -2.02 -0.67 15.11
N SER A 89 -1.53 -1.84 15.53
CA SER A 89 -0.88 -2.83 14.64
C SER A 89 -1.79 -3.44 13.55
N GLU A 90 -3.12 -3.38 13.72
CA GLU A 90 -4.09 -3.80 12.71
C GLU A 90 -4.31 -2.76 11.58
N GLU A 91 -3.91 -1.51 11.81
CA GLU A 91 -4.15 -0.39 10.91
C GLU A 91 -2.92 -0.15 10.04
N PHE A 92 -3.11 -0.20 8.71
CA PHE A 92 -1.99 -0.04 7.78
C PHE A 92 -2.44 0.36 6.38
N VAL A 93 -1.53 1.03 5.68
CA VAL A 93 -1.54 1.10 4.21
C VAL A 93 -0.51 0.13 3.66
N LYS A 94 -0.93 -0.76 2.77
CA LYS A 94 -0.05 -1.73 2.11
C LYS A 94 -0.05 -1.52 0.61
N VAL A 95 1.13 -1.43 0.02
CA VAL A 95 1.34 -1.21 -1.42
C VAL A 95 2.11 -2.40 -1.98
N HIS A 96 1.46 -3.19 -2.84
CA HIS A 96 2.10 -4.27 -3.58
C HIS A 96 2.38 -3.82 -5.00
N PHE A 97 3.65 -3.90 -5.44
CA PHE A 97 4.08 -3.46 -6.78
C PHE A 97 4.21 -4.66 -7.72
N ASN A 98 3.29 -4.82 -8.68
CA ASN A 98 3.45 -5.80 -9.74
C ASN A 98 4.21 -5.17 -10.92
N ARG A 99 5.47 -5.58 -11.09
CA ARG A 99 6.33 -5.03 -12.17
C ARG A 99 6.05 -5.64 -13.54
N ASN A 100 5.39 -6.79 -13.61
CA ASN A 100 5.16 -7.49 -14.88
C ASN A 100 4.14 -6.76 -15.78
N ASP A 101 3.14 -6.11 -15.18
CA ASP A 101 2.13 -5.30 -15.87
C ASP A 101 2.22 -3.79 -15.51
N ASN A 102 3.16 -3.41 -14.64
CA ASN A 102 3.30 -2.08 -14.05
C ASN A 102 2.02 -1.61 -13.32
N SER A 103 1.40 -2.51 -12.56
CA SER A 103 0.26 -2.22 -11.69
C SER A 103 0.62 -2.19 -10.21
N VAL A 104 -0.26 -1.63 -9.39
CA VAL A 104 -0.19 -1.68 -7.93
C VAL A 104 -1.50 -2.18 -7.33
N LEU A 105 -1.40 -3.06 -6.34
CA LEU A 105 -2.48 -3.36 -5.40
C LEU A 105 -2.25 -2.57 -4.11
N LEU A 106 -3.04 -1.52 -3.92
CA LEU A 106 -3.09 -0.72 -2.71
C LEU A 106 -4.14 -1.33 -1.77
N LYS A 107 -3.84 -1.49 -0.49
CA LYS A 107 -4.82 -1.89 0.55
C LYS A 107 -4.84 -0.85 1.66
N ILE A 108 -6.02 -0.37 2.00
CA ILE A 108 -6.25 0.64 3.04
C ILE A 108 -7.11 -0.02 4.14
N ARG A 109 -6.58 -0.14 5.37
CA ARG A 109 -7.24 -0.84 6.48
C ARG A 109 -7.09 -0.04 7.78
N GLY A 110 -8.15 0.03 8.58
CA GLY A 110 -8.19 0.79 9.84
C GLY A 110 -8.96 2.10 9.77
N CYS A 111 -8.70 2.98 10.74
CA CYS A 111 -9.29 4.32 10.89
C CYS A 111 -8.29 5.42 10.50
N TYR A 112 -8.68 6.29 9.57
CA TYR A 112 -7.84 7.37 9.05
C TYR A 112 -8.37 8.72 9.53
N GLU A 113 -8.39 8.90 10.85
CA GLU A 113 -8.97 10.10 11.50
C GLU A 113 -7.90 11.07 12.03
N SER A 114 -6.73 10.58 12.41
CA SER A 114 -5.62 11.41 12.93
C SER A 114 -4.74 11.98 11.81
N GLU A 115 -4.10 13.13 12.07
CA GLU A 115 -3.11 13.73 11.18
C GLU A 115 -1.87 12.81 10.99
N HIS A 116 -1.52 11.99 11.98
CA HIS A 116 -0.48 10.97 11.84
C HIS A 116 -0.87 9.90 10.79
N ASN A 117 -2.09 9.37 10.87
CA ASN A 117 -2.59 8.37 9.94
C ASN A 117 -2.74 8.98 8.53
N ARG A 118 -3.18 10.24 8.43
CA ARG A 118 -3.19 11.01 7.19
C ARG A 118 -1.81 11.10 6.53
N GLN A 119 -0.79 11.50 7.28
CA GLN A 119 0.57 11.61 6.77
C GLN A 119 1.11 10.26 6.28
N ASN A 120 0.85 9.17 7.01
CA ASN A 120 1.26 7.82 6.61
C ASN A 120 0.53 7.37 5.32
N LEU A 121 -0.76 7.71 5.15
CA LEU A 121 -1.48 7.50 3.88
C LEU A 121 -0.87 8.31 2.73
N SER A 122 -0.69 9.61 2.92
CA SER A 122 -0.12 10.51 1.91
C SER A 122 1.28 10.06 1.46
N LYS A 123 2.12 9.61 2.41
CA LYS A 123 3.44 9.02 2.13
C LYS A 123 3.31 7.73 1.32
N ALA A 124 2.46 6.79 1.73
CA ALA A 124 2.22 5.54 0.99
C ALA A 124 1.73 5.79 -0.45
N LEU A 125 0.87 6.78 -0.65
CA LEU A 125 0.42 7.22 -1.98
C LEU A 125 1.58 7.83 -2.78
N GLY A 126 2.48 8.60 -2.16
CA GLY A 126 3.68 9.17 -2.81
C GLY A 126 4.71 8.17 -3.33
N PHE A 127 4.75 6.94 -2.78
CA PHE A 127 5.54 5.83 -3.35
C PHE A 127 4.99 5.30 -4.67
N ILE A 128 3.69 5.46 -4.92
CA ILE A 128 3.08 5.14 -6.19
C ILE A 128 3.35 6.34 -7.11
N GLN A 129 4.08 6.11 -8.21
CA GLN A 129 4.57 7.15 -9.12
C GLN A 129 4.16 6.91 -10.57
N LYS A 130 4.73 5.91 -11.26
CA LYS A 130 4.63 5.73 -12.72
C LYS A 130 3.81 4.50 -13.17
N GLN A 131 2.92 4.02 -12.31
CA GLN A 131 2.10 2.83 -12.55
C GLN A 131 1.01 3.07 -13.60
N LYS A 132 0.74 2.06 -14.43
CA LYS A 132 -0.32 2.07 -15.47
C LYS A 132 -1.71 1.88 -14.87
N SER A 133 -1.83 1.05 -13.83
CA SER A 133 -3.08 0.84 -13.11
C SER A 133 -2.86 0.67 -11.61
N ILE A 134 -3.87 1.05 -10.83
CA ILE A 134 -3.87 0.96 -9.38
C ILE A 134 -5.21 0.39 -8.96
N LEU A 135 -5.18 -0.73 -8.25
CA LEU A 135 -6.35 -1.39 -7.70
C LEU A 135 -6.34 -1.21 -6.18
N CYS A 136 -7.36 -0.57 -5.62
CA CYS A 136 -7.43 -0.20 -4.21
C CYS A 136 -8.48 -1.02 -3.47
N ASP A 137 -8.02 -1.87 -2.55
CA ASP A 137 -8.81 -2.66 -1.61
C ASP A 137 -9.18 -1.80 -0.41
N MET A 138 -10.48 -1.63 -0.15
CA MET A 138 -10.99 -0.86 0.99
C MET A 138 -11.80 -1.72 1.97
N GLN A 139 -11.79 -3.06 1.83
CA GLN A 139 -12.65 -3.99 2.57
C GLN A 139 -12.64 -3.81 4.10
N PHE A 140 -11.52 -3.34 4.65
CA PHE A 140 -11.32 -3.17 6.08
C PHE A 140 -11.01 -1.72 6.46
N LEU A 141 -11.36 -0.75 5.61
CA LEU A 141 -11.43 0.64 6.01
C LEU A 141 -12.60 0.78 6.98
N LYS A 142 -12.30 1.10 8.24
CA LYS A 142 -13.30 1.30 9.30
C LYS A 142 -13.82 2.74 9.27
N ARG A 143 -12.95 3.73 9.06
CA ARG A 143 -13.25 5.18 8.99
C ARG A 143 -12.21 5.94 8.16
N ILE A 144 -12.58 7.08 7.59
CA ILE A 144 -11.68 8.03 6.94
C ILE A 144 -12.18 9.45 7.17
N SER A 145 -11.29 10.37 7.58
CA SER A 145 -11.63 11.80 7.68
C SER A 145 -11.73 12.44 6.29
N VAL A 146 -12.40 13.60 6.23
CA VAL A 146 -12.49 14.40 4.99
C VAL A 146 -11.11 14.81 4.48
N SER A 147 -10.16 15.13 5.38
CA SER A 147 -8.78 15.49 5.00
C SER A 147 -7.99 14.30 4.43
N CYS A 148 -8.11 13.11 5.00
CA CYS A 148 -7.54 11.89 4.43
C CYS A 148 -8.16 11.52 3.08
N PHE A 149 -9.48 11.69 2.94
CA PHE A 149 -10.17 11.46 1.67
C PHE A 149 -9.78 12.49 0.60
N TRP A 150 -9.55 13.75 0.99
CA TRP A 150 -9.05 14.80 0.09
C TRP A 150 -7.67 14.45 -0.47
N ASP A 151 -6.73 13.99 0.35
CA ASP A 151 -5.41 13.57 -0.13
C ASP A 151 -5.52 12.40 -1.14
N LEU A 152 -6.44 11.45 -0.89
CA LEU A 152 -6.75 10.36 -1.83
C LEU A 152 -7.41 10.88 -3.13
N GLN A 153 -8.31 11.86 -3.05
CA GLN A 153 -8.92 12.50 -4.23
C GLN A 153 -7.87 13.25 -5.06
N GLN A 154 -6.95 13.98 -4.43
CA GLN A 154 -5.85 14.66 -5.10
C GLN A 154 -4.94 13.65 -5.81
N PHE A 155 -4.61 12.54 -5.15
CA PHE A 155 -3.87 11.44 -5.75
C PHE A 155 -4.57 10.85 -6.99
N ILE A 156 -5.89 10.68 -6.96
CA ILE A 156 -6.67 10.20 -8.13
C ILE A 156 -6.63 11.23 -9.26
N THR A 157 -6.85 12.51 -8.93
CA THR A 157 -7.01 13.61 -9.91
C THR A 157 -5.71 13.91 -10.64
N ASN A 158 -4.57 13.85 -9.93
CA ASN A 158 -3.24 14.08 -10.49
C ASN A 158 -2.71 12.92 -11.36
N ARG A 159 -3.52 11.87 -11.59
CA ARG A 159 -3.14 10.63 -12.28
C ARG A 159 -4.01 10.32 -13.51
N GLN A 160 -4.21 11.31 -14.38
CA GLN A 160 -5.07 11.19 -15.57
C GLN A 160 -4.74 9.99 -16.49
N ASN A 161 -3.46 9.60 -16.58
CA ASN A 161 -2.98 8.49 -17.41
C ASN A 161 -2.92 7.13 -16.68
N CYS A 162 -3.55 6.99 -15.50
CA CYS A 162 -3.57 5.77 -14.69
C CYS A 162 -5.01 5.24 -14.54
N ASP A 163 -5.25 3.95 -14.80
CA ASP A 163 -6.55 3.35 -14.46
C ASP A 163 -6.59 2.99 -12.97
N ILE A 164 -7.23 3.86 -12.19
CA ILE A 164 -7.41 3.70 -10.74
C ILE A 164 -8.81 3.15 -10.47
N ARG A 165 -8.89 2.03 -9.74
CA ARG A 165 -10.13 1.34 -9.38
C ARG A 165 -10.19 1.05 -7.89
N PHE A 166 -11.37 1.19 -7.30
CA PHE A 166 -11.63 0.92 -5.88
C PHE A 166 -12.61 -0.24 -5.77
N TYR A 167 -12.35 -1.19 -4.87
CA TYR A 167 -13.23 -2.33 -4.64
C TYR A 167 -13.37 -2.62 -3.15
N ASN A 168 -14.45 -3.33 -2.79
CA ASN A 168 -14.87 -3.53 -1.41
C ASN A 168 -14.99 -2.21 -0.63
N VAL A 169 -15.47 -1.15 -1.28
CA VAL A 169 -15.64 0.18 -0.66
C VAL A 169 -16.78 0.10 0.36
N PRO A 170 -16.57 0.49 1.62
CA PRO A 170 -17.63 0.46 2.62
C PRO A 170 -18.65 1.59 2.36
N PRO A 171 -19.95 1.41 2.67
CA PRO A 171 -21.01 2.35 2.28
C PRO A 171 -20.77 3.81 2.73
N PHE A 172 -20.16 4.03 3.89
CA PHE A 172 -19.83 5.39 4.35
C PHE A 172 -18.82 6.09 3.43
N ALA A 173 -17.91 5.34 2.80
CA ALA A 173 -16.94 5.87 1.84
C ALA A 173 -17.57 6.02 0.45
N GLU A 174 -18.48 5.14 0.04
CA GLU A 174 -19.23 5.28 -1.24
C GLU A 174 -19.96 6.63 -1.33
N ASN A 175 -20.47 7.14 -0.20
CA ASN A 175 -21.05 8.48 -0.10
C ASN A 175 -20.03 9.59 -0.41
N LEU A 176 -18.78 9.48 0.09
CA LEU A 176 -17.69 10.44 -0.20
C LEU A 176 -17.27 10.38 -1.66
N PHE A 177 -17.13 9.17 -2.23
CA PHE A 177 -16.89 8.98 -3.67
C PHE A 177 -18.01 9.63 -4.50
N THR A 178 -19.26 9.52 -4.07
CA THR A 178 -20.41 10.09 -4.79
C THR A 178 -20.46 11.61 -4.69
N ALA A 179 -20.22 12.18 -3.51
CA ALA A 179 -20.10 13.63 -3.32
C ALA A 179 -19.00 14.24 -4.23
N CYS A 180 -17.87 13.54 -4.38
CA CYS A 180 -16.75 13.97 -5.23
C CYS A 180 -16.85 13.52 -6.70
N ARG A 181 -18.00 12.97 -7.16
CA ARG A 181 -18.24 12.50 -8.55
C ARG A 181 -17.31 11.35 -9.01
N LEU A 182 -16.73 10.61 -8.06
CA LEU A 182 -15.80 9.50 -8.27
C LEU A 182 -16.45 8.11 -8.25
N SER A 183 -17.78 7.97 -8.10
CA SER A 183 -18.45 6.65 -8.03
C SER A 183 -18.14 5.74 -9.23
N HIS A 184 -17.88 6.32 -10.41
CA HIS A 184 -17.46 5.60 -11.62
C HIS A 184 -16.09 4.88 -11.52
N LYS A 185 -15.33 5.14 -10.44
CA LYS A 185 -14.07 4.46 -10.09
C LYS A 185 -14.28 3.25 -9.18
N ILE A 186 -15.49 3.04 -8.65
CA ILE A 186 -15.84 1.89 -7.81
C ILE A 186 -16.23 0.70 -8.69
N ASP A 187 -15.72 -0.49 -8.34
CA ASP A 187 -16.08 -1.78 -8.90
C ASP A 187 -16.45 -2.74 -7.75
N HIS A 188 -17.71 -3.16 -7.68
CA HIS A 188 -18.21 -4.04 -6.60
C HIS A 188 -17.71 -5.50 -6.68
N ALA A 189 -16.87 -5.85 -7.65
CA ALA A 189 -16.27 -7.18 -7.77
C ALA A 189 -14.83 -7.10 -8.30
N LEU A 190 -13.89 -7.75 -7.58
CA LEU A 190 -12.47 -7.81 -7.92
C LEU A 190 -12.24 -8.22 -9.39
N ASN A 191 -12.95 -9.26 -9.83
CA ASN A 191 -12.86 -9.78 -11.21
C ASN A 191 -13.28 -8.76 -12.27
N ASN A 192 -14.14 -7.79 -11.95
CA ASN A 192 -14.55 -6.74 -12.88
C ASN A 192 -13.50 -5.62 -12.94
N ALA A 193 -12.95 -5.24 -11.79
CA ALA A 193 -11.88 -4.24 -11.70
C ALA A 193 -10.63 -4.67 -12.49
N SER A 194 -10.14 -5.90 -12.27
CA SER A 194 -8.98 -6.43 -12.99
C SER A 194 -9.23 -6.56 -14.50
N LYS A 195 -10.42 -7.02 -14.92
CA LYS A 195 -10.76 -7.15 -16.36
C LYS A 195 -10.89 -5.80 -17.07
N LYS A 196 -11.40 -4.76 -16.40
CA LYS A 196 -11.48 -3.40 -16.97
C LYS A 196 -10.09 -2.79 -17.15
N SER A 197 -9.19 -2.95 -16.18
CA SER A 197 -7.81 -2.47 -16.24
C SER A 197 -7.05 -3.01 -17.47
N HIS A 198 -7.30 -4.26 -17.88
CA HIS A 198 -6.63 -4.85 -19.04
C HIS A 198 -7.31 -4.59 -20.40
N ARG A 199 -8.54 -4.04 -20.44
CA ARG A 199 -9.35 -3.94 -21.67
C ARG A 199 -9.00 -2.77 -22.61
N LYS A 200 -7.93 -2.01 -22.33
CA LYS A 200 -7.43 -0.94 -23.20
C LYS A 200 -6.41 -1.40 -24.26
N SER A 201 -6.11 -2.70 -24.36
CA SER A 201 -5.40 -3.28 -25.51
C SER A 201 -6.39 -3.86 -26.53
N THR A 202 -6.20 -3.50 -27.79
CA THR A 202 -6.92 -3.93 -29.00
C THR A 202 -7.06 -5.46 -29.08
N PRO A 203 -8.17 -6.03 -29.58
CA PRO A 203 -8.35 -7.48 -29.61
C PRO A 203 -7.43 -8.15 -30.63
N THR A 204 -6.59 -9.08 -30.16
CA THR A 204 -6.02 -10.13 -31.00
C THR A 204 -6.11 -11.46 -30.24
N GLU A 205 -6.58 -12.45 -30.98
CA GLU A 205 -6.90 -13.86 -30.72
C GLU A 205 -6.58 -14.54 -29.38
N LEU A 206 -7.50 -15.45 -29.02
CA LEU A 206 -7.31 -16.45 -27.96
C LEU A 206 -6.01 -17.25 -28.18
N ASN A 207 -5.15 -17.29 -27.16
CA ASN A 207 -4.47 -18.54 -26.88
C ASN A 207 -4.11 -18.74 -25.39
N SER A 208 -3.99 -20.00 -25.00
CA SER A 208 -4.01 -20.49 -23.60
C SER A 208 -2.97 -19.86 -22.65
N LYS A 209 -3.41 -19.31 -21.51
CA LYS A 209 -2.57 -19.09 -20.28
C LYS A 209 -3.38 -18.72 -19.00
N THR A 210 -4.41 -19.49 -18.68
CA THR A 210 -5.29 -19.30 -17.50
C THR A 210 -4.70 -19.69 -16.13
N LYS A 211 -3.38 -19.57 -15.91
CA LYS A 211 -2.73 -19.94 -14.63
C LYS A 211 -2.49 -18.79 -13.63
N ASN A 212 -2.40 -17.54 -14.09
CA ASN A 212 -1.98 -16.43 -13.20
C ASN A 212 -3.13 -15.79 -12.39
N ALA A 213 -4.38 -15.95 -12.83
CA ALA A 213 -5.53 -15.44 -12.06
C ALA A 213 -5.75 -16.19 -10.73
N ALA A 214 -5.25 -17.43 -10.63
CA ALA A 214 -5.44 -18.30 -9.46
C ALA A 214 -4.67 -17.83 -8.21
N GLN A 215 -3.60 -17.04 -8.37
CA GLN A 215 -2.76 -16.57 -7.25
C GLN A 215 -3.46 -15.55 -6.34
N PHE A 216 -4.60 -14.97 -6.76
CA PHE A 216 -5.38 -14.01 -5.94
C PHE A 216 -6.70 -14.58 -5.40
N THR A 217 -7.06 -15.84 -5.69
CA THR A 217 -8.42 -16.38 -5.43
C THR A 217 -8.52 -17.43 -4.32
N TYR A 218 -7.45 -17.72 -3.57
CA TYR A 218 -7.49 -18.73 -2.49
C TYR A 218 -7.34 -18.14 -1.07
N ALA A 219 -8.48 -17.74 -0.49
CA ALA A 219 -8.81 -17.82 0.94
C ALA A 219 -10.24 -17.30 1.20
N HIS A 220 -11.27 -18.13 1.03
CA HIS A 220 -12.63 -17.78 1.44
C HIS A 220 -13.44 -19.03 1.85
N ARG A 221 -13.93 -19.03 3.10
CA ARG A 221 -14.94 -19.89 3.79
C ARG A 221 -14.58 -19.87 5.28
N ASN A 222 -15.45 -19.58 6.26
CA ASN A 222 -16.88 -19.21 6.26
C ASN A 222 -17.01 -17.77 6.89
N TYR A 223 -18.07 -17.25 7.50
CA TYR A 223 -19.43 -17.73 7.86
C TYR A 223 -20.46 -16.57 7.69
N CYS A 224 -21.67 -16.69 8.26
CA CYS A 224 -22.83 -15.86 7.92
C CYS A 224 -23.28 -14.83 8.97
N VAL A 225 -23.81 -13.72 8.46
CA VAL A 225 -25.11 -13.08 8.82
C VAL A 225 -25.66 -13.25 10.24
N ARG A 226 -25.83 -12.12 10.94
CA ARG A 226 -27.14 -11.77 11.55
C ARG A 226 -27.31 -10.25 11.65
N ALA A 227 -28.26 -9.72 10.88
CA ALA A 227 -28.85 -8.42 11.15
C ALA A 227 -30.06 -8.63 12.07
N THR A 228 -30.14 -7.91 13.19
CA THR A 228 -31.32 -7.94 14.08
C THR A 228 -31.73 -6.53 14.49
N MET A 229 -32.66 -5.99 13.69
CA MET A 229 -33.78 -5.10 14.04
C MET A 229 -33.52 -3.70 14.63
N SER A 230 -34.28 -2.74 14.08
CA SER A 230 -34.39 -1.34 14.52
C SER A 230 -35.20 -1.21 15.83
N PRO A 231 -34.82 -0.30 16.75
CA PRO A 231 -35.52 -0.09 18.02
C PRO A 231 -36.76 0.83 17.86
N LEU A 232 -37.73 0.44 17.03
CA LEU A 232 -38.99 1.18 16.84
C LEU A 232 -40.22 0.26 16.78
N GLN A 233 -40.42 -0.58 17.79
CA GLN A 233 -41.71 -1.25 18.05
C GLN A 233 -41.79 -1.82 19.48
N LYS A 234 -41.91 -0.94 20.48
CA LYS A 234 -42.44 -1.26 21.83
C LYS A 234 -43.28 -0.10 22.39
N LYS A 235 -44.44 0.09 21.80
CA LYS A 235 -45.67 0.56 22.46
C LYS A 235 -46.80 -0.37 21.98
N LEU A 236 -47.74 -0.68 22.87
CA LEU A 236 -48.83 -1.68 22.71
C LEU A 236 -48.43 -3.14 23.03
N SER A 237 -48.16 -3.40 24.30
CA SER A 237 -48.56 -4.62 25.04
C SER A 237 -48.34 -4.36 26.54
#